data_AF-A0A7S1B8G4-F1
#
_entry.id   AF-A0A7S1B8G4-F1
#
_cell.length_a   1.000
_cell.length_b   1.000
_cell.length_c   1.000
_cell.angle_alpha   90.00
_cell.angle_beta   90.00
_cell.angle_gamma   90.00
#
_symmetry.space_group_name_H-M   'P 1'
#
loop_
_entity.id
_entity.type
_entity.pdbx_description
1 polymer ?
#
loop_
_entity_poly.entity_id
_entity_poly.type
_entity_poly.pdbx_seq_one_letter_code
_entity_poly.pdbx_strand_id
1 'polypeptide(L)'
;ENEASGDFSSVSGGSQNTAEGEHSAVSGGSGSIASGIASAIMGGIENKADGSYTAIAGGTANTAMGVASSISGGHRNKSWAKARGSSILGGKLNKAKKKYQTLYE
;
A
#
# COMPACT_ATOMS: atom_id res chain seq x y z
N GLU A 1 1.48 -15.01 -11.81
CA GLU A 1 0.51 -14.32 -12.69
C GLU A 1 0.00 -13.09 -11.98
N ASN A 2 -0.50 -12.09 -12.70
CA ASN A 2 -1.13 -10.92 -12.09
C ASN A 2 -2.64 -11.15 -12.03
N GLU A 3 -3.29 -10.63 -10.99
CA GLU A 3 -4.71 -10.83 -10.74
C GLU A 3 -5.39 -9.50 -10.34
N ALA A 4 -6.49 -9.19 -11.00
CA ALA A 4 -7.35 -8.05 -10.69
C ALA A 4 -8.77 -8.58 -10.50
N SER A 5 -9.18 -8.77 -9.25
CA SER A 5 -10.44 -9.45 -8.87
C SER A 5 -11.48 -8.53 -8.24
N GLY A 6 -11.08 -7.35 -7.76
CA GLY A 6 -12.01 -6.34 -7.27
C GLY A 6 -12.76 -5.62 -8.39
N ASP A 7 -13.99 -5.16 -8.11
CA ASP A 7 -14.76 -4.37 -9.07
C ASP A 7 -13.99 -3.10 -9.47
N PHE A 8 -13.86 -2.88 -10.79
CA PHE A 8 -13.06 -1.78 -11.36
C PHE A 8 -11.59 -1.75 -10.91
N SER A 9 -11.04 -2.88 -10.45
CA SER A 9 -9.64 -2.95 -10.10
C SER A 9 -8.74 -3.05 -11.34
N SER A 10 -7.44 -2.75 -11.16
CA SER A 10 -6.48 -2.85 -12.25
C SER A 10 -5.11 -3.30 -11.78
N VAL A 11 -4.45 -4.11 -12.63
CA VAL A 11 -3.02 -4.38 -12.54
C VAL A 11 -2.39 -4.11 -13.90
N SER A 12 -1.55 -3.08 -13.99
CA SER A 12 -1.03 -2.63 -15.28
C SER A 12 0.15 -3.48 -15.80
N GLY A 13 0.85 -4.20 -14.92
CA GLY A 13 1.99 -5.05 -15.31
C GLY A 13 2.76 -5.64 -14.14
N GLY A 14 3.96 -6.14 -14.42
CA GLY A 14 4.83 -6.78 -13.42
C GLY A 14 4.55 -8.28 -13.24
N SER A 15 4.88 -8.82 -12.07
CA SER A 15 4.74 -10.25 -11.75
C SER A 15 4.11 -10.47 -10.38
N GLN A 16 3.13 -11.37 -10.28
CA GLN A 16 2.54 -11.78 -9.00
C GLN A 16 1.90 -10.61 -8.22
N ASN A 17 1.31 -9.65 -8.92
CA ASN A 17 0.59 -8.54 -8.30
C ASN A 17 -0.91 -8.86 -8.24
N THR A 18 -1.55 -8.46 -7.14
CA THR A 18 -2.97 -8.69 -6.89
C THR A 18 -3.69 -7.40 -6.51
N ALA A 19 -4.80 -7.09 -7.19
CA ALA A 19 -5.70 -5.97 -6.89
C ALA A 19 -7.11 -6.49 -6.59
N GLU A 20 -7.42 -6.66 -5.31
CA GLU A 20 -8.63 -7.34 -4.79
C GLU A 20 -9.70 -6.35 -4.31
N GLY A 21 -9.31 -5.13 -3.93
CA GLY A 21 -10.26 -4.11 -3.48
C GLY A 21 -11.06 -3.50 -4.63
N GLU A 22 -12.30 -3.09 -4.37
CA GLU A 22 -13.07 -2.25 -5.30
C GLU A 22 -12.27 -0.98 -5.62
N HIS A 23 -12.14 -0.61 -6.90
CA HIS A 23 -11.32 0.49 -7.39
C HIS A 23 -9.82 0.42 -6.97
N SER A 24 -9.31 -0.75 -6.59
CA SER A 24 -7.90 -0.89 -6.24
C SER A 24 -7.00 -0.92 -7.47
N ALA A 25 -5.74 -0.51 -7.31
CA ALA A 25 -4.79 -0.49 -8.42
C ALA A 25 -3.39 -0.91 -7.99
N VAL A 26 -2.74 -1.72 -8.84
CA VAL A 26 -1.30 -1.96 -8.78
C VAL A 26 -0.68 -1.63 -10.14
N SER A 27 0.11 -0.55 -10.21
CA SER A 27 0.68 -0.11 -11.50
C SER A 27 1.81 -1.01 -12.00
N GLY A 28 2.46 -1.80 -11.14
CA GLY A 28 3.54 -2.71 -11.53
C GLY A 28 4.34 -3.22 -10.35
N GLY A 29 5.51 -3.80 -10.63
CA GLY A 29 6.41 -4.36 -9.62
C GLY A 29 6.25 -5.87 -9.44
N SER A 30 6.57 -6.38 -8.25
CA SER A 30 6.53 -7.81 -7.95
C SER A 30 5.89 -8.11 -6.61
N GLY A 31 4.93 -9.04 -6.56
CA GLY A 31 4.40 -9.56 -5.29
C GLY A 31 3.57 -8.55 -4.47
N SER A 32 3.03 -7.50 -5.09
CA SER A 32 2.27 -6.47 -4.36
C SER A 32 0.77 -6.79 -4.30
N ILE A 33 0.13 -6.44 -3.19
CA ILE A 33 -1.29 -6.73 -2.93
C ILE A 33 -2.03 -5.45 -2.52
N ALA A 34 -3.00 -5.02 -3.32
CA ALA A 34 -3.91 -3.91 -3.03
C ALA A 34 -5.30 -4.45 -2.70
N SER A 35 -5.60 -4.63 -1.42
CA SER A 35 -6.85 -5.26 -0.95
C SER A 35 -7.87 -4.27 -0.39
N GLY A 36 -7.45 -3.05 -0.04
CA GLY A 36 -8.36 -2.00 0.42
C GLY A 36 -9.20 -1.40 -0.71
N ILE A 37 -10.43 -0.97 -0.42
CA ILE A 37 -11.25 -0.17 -1.33
C ILE A 37 -10.49 1.11 -1.72
N ALA A 38 -10.40 1.40 -3.01
CA ALA A 38 -9.64 2.52 -3.57
C ALA A 38 -8.19 2.58 -3.06
N SER A 39 -7.57 1.42 -2.81
CA SER A 39 -6.15 1.32 -2.45
C SER A 39 -5.27 1.35 -3.69
N ALA A 40 -4.09 1.93 -3.59
CA ALA A 40 -3.17 2.07 -4.72
C ALA A 40 -1.73 1.70 -4.34
N ILE A 41 -1.08 0.92 -5.20
CA ILE A 41 0.35 0.64 -5.15
C ILE A 41 0.95 1.04 -6.51
N MET A 42 1.81 2.06 -6.52
CA MET A 42 2.44 2.53 -7.76
C MET A 42 3.58 1.63 -8.24
N GLY A 43 4.15 0.80 -7.38
CA GLY A 43 5.17 -0.17 -7.77
C GLY A 43 5.95 -0.76 -6.59
N GLY A 44 7.10 -1.35 -6.89
CA GLY A 44 8.01 -1.92 -5.89
C GLY A 44 7.85 -3.43 -5.70
N ILE A 45 8.30 -3.92 -4.55
CA ILE A 45 8.39 -5.36 -4.25
C ILE A 45 7.67 -5.64 -2.93
N GLU A 46 6.73 -6.59 -2.93
CA GLU A 46 6.05 -7.09 -1.72
C GLU A 46 5.31 -6.02 -0.90
N ASN A 47 4.75 -5.00 -1.55
CA ASN A 47 3.98 -3.96 -0.86
C ASN A 47 2.53 -4.42 -0.63
N LYS A 48 1.92 -4.01 0.50
CA LYS A 48 0.55 -4.37 0.87
C LYS A 48 -0.27 -3.14 1.26
N ALA A 49 -1.30 -2.82 0.49
CA ALA A 49 -2.22 -1.72 0.73
C ALA A 49 -3.59 -2.28 1.17
N ASP A 50 -3.72 -2.54 2.47
CA ASP A 50 -4.87 -3.27 3.05
C ASP A 50 -5.98 -2.34 3.54
N GLY A 51 -5.65 -1.09 3.88
CA GLY A 51 -6.64 -0.12 4.32
C GLY A 51 -7.40 0.52 3.15
N SER A 52 -8.66 0.88 3.36
CA SER A 52 -9.39 1.70 2.38
C SER A 52 -8.71 3.06 2.18
N TYR A 53 -8.68 3.52 0.94
CA TYR A 53 -8.07 4.79 0.51
C TYR A 53 -6.58 4.88 0.84
N THR A 54 -5.87 3.75 0.90
CA THR A 54 -4.42 3.73 1.17
C THR A 54 -3.60 3.92 -0.09
N ALA A 55 -2.41 4.49 0.07
CA ALA A 55 -1.47 4.65 -1.03
C ALA A 55 -0.05 4.23 -0.61
N ILE A 56 0.57 3.37 -1.42
CA ILE A 56 2.00 3.06 -1.32
C ILE A 56 2.65 3.44 -2.64
N ALA A 57 3.50 4.47 -2.63
CA ALA A 57 4.10 4.94 -3.87
C ALA A 57 5.19 3.97 -4.41
N GLY A 58 5.84 3.20 -3.52
CA GLY A 58 6.81 2.19 -3.92
C GLY A 58 7.62 1.60 -2.76
N GLY A 59 8.83 1.14 -3.07
CA GLY A 59 9.75 0.54 -2.09
C GLY A 59 9.58 -0.96 -1.93
N THR A 60 10.04 -1.49 -0.80
CA THR A 60 10.07 -2.94 -0.53
C THR A 60 9.41 -3.28 0.80
N ALA A 61 8.48 -4.24 0.76
CA ALA A 61 7.84 -4.82 1.95
C ALA A 61 7.11 -3.79 2.85
N ASN A 62 6.53 -2.74 2.26
CA ASN A 62 5.74 -1.76 2.99
C ASN A 62 4.30 -2.25 3.21
N THR A 63 3.66 -1.89 4.31
CA THR A 63 2.29 -2.30 4.63
C THR A 63 1.46 -1.13 5.17
N ALA A 64 0.40 -0.75 4.46
CA ALA A 64 -0.52 0.31 4.84
C ALA A 64 -1.90 -0.27 5.19
N MET A 65 -2.25 -0.32 6.49
CA MET A 65 -3.53 -0.87 6.95
C MET A 65 -4.50 0.20 7.46
N GLY A 66 -4.00 1.38 7.84
CA GLY A 66 -4.84 2.46 8.36
C GLY A 66 -5.67 3.10 7.25
N VAL A 67 -6.95 3.35 7.48
CA VAL A 67 -7.81 4.06 6.50
C VAL A 67 -7.17 5.41 6.15
N ALA A 68 -7.12 5.74 4.86
CA ALA A 68 -6.49 6.95 4.34
C ALA A 68 -5.02 7.14 4.76
N SER A 69 -4.29 6.04 5.02
CA SER A 69 -2.85 6.11 5.31
C SER A 69 -2.01 6.06 4.05
N SER A 70 -0.82 6.67 4.11
CA SER A 70 0.12 6.71 2.99
C SER A 70 1.53 6.29 3.41
N ILE A 71 2.22 5.64 2.48
CA ILE A 71 3.65 5.34 2.57
C ILE A 71 4.31 5.76 1.25
N SER A 72 5.14 6.79 1.28
CA SER A 72 5.80 7.31 0.06
C SER A 72 6.90 6.38 -0.46
N GLY A 73 7.39 5.45 0.36
CA GLY A 73 8.40 4.48 -0.05
C GLY A 73 9.18 3.91 1.12
N GLY A 74 10.38 3.41 0.82
CA GLY A 74 11.31 2.86 1.82
C GLY A 74 11.21 1.34 1.97
N HIS A 75 11.71 0.82 3.08
CA HIS A 75 11.83 -0.61 3.35
C HIS A 75 11.18 -1.02 4.68
N ARG A 76 10.17 -1.88 4.62
CA ARG A 76 9.49 -2.43 5.81
C ARG A 76 8.82 -1.39 6.70
N ASN A 77 8.24 -0.36 6.09
CA ASN A 77 7.41 0.61 6.80
C ASN A 77 6.00 0.07 7.00
N LYS A 78 5.39 0.36 8.16
CA LYS A 78 4.06 -0.16 8.52
C LYS A 78 3.15 0.91 9.12
N SER A 79 2.01 1.16 8.49
CA SER A 79 0.87 1.84 9.11
C SER A 79 -0.13 0.81 9.64
N TRP A 80 -0.40 0.85 10.94
CA TRP A 80 -1.35 -0.04 11.59
C TRP A 80 -2.81 0.35 11.31
N ALA A 81 -3.73 -0.62 11.37
CA ALA A 81 -5.15 -0.39 11.08
C ALA A 81 -5.79 0.76 11.89
N LYS A 82 -5.36 0.92 13.15
CA LYS A 82 -5.82 2.02 14.03
C LYS A 82 -5.24 3.41 13.69
N ALA A 83 -4.22 3.46 12.84
CA ALA A 83 -3.51 4.68 12.45
C ALA A 83 -4.17 5.37 11.25
N ARG A 84 -5.47 5.70 11.36
CA ARG A 84 -6.21 6.42 10.32
C ARG A 84 -5.50 7.73 9.97
N GLY A 85 -5.31 8.00 8.68
CA GLY A 85 -4.70 9.23 8.19
C GLY A 85 -3.20 9.36 8.50
N SER A 86 -2.51 8.28 8.87
CA SER A 86 -1.07 8.35 9.12
C SER A 86 -0.28 8.49 7.82
N SER A 87 0.86 9.17 7.87
CA SER A 87 1.79 9.28 6.73
C SER A 87 3.18 8.79 7.11
N ILE A 88 3.81 7.97 6.27
CA ILE A 88 5.21 7.60 6.39
C ILE A 88 5.93 8.06 5.13
N LEU A 89 6.85 9.03 5.26
CA LEU A 89 7.52 9.64 4.10
C LEU A 89 8.65 8.78 3.52
N GLY A 90 9.18 7.80 4.26
CA GLY A 90 10.27 6.97 3.76
C GLY A 90 10.96 6.12 4.82
N GLY A 91 12.26 5.89 4.60
CA GLY A 91 13.18 5.19 5.50
C GLY A 91 12.91 3.71 5.69
N LYS A 92 13.32 3.21 6.85
CA LYS A 92 13.31 1.77 7.16
C LYS A 92 12.68 1.49 8.51
N LEU A 93 11.77 0.51 8.55
CA LEU A 93 11.16 -0.01 9.78
C LEU A 93 10.32 1.01 10.58
N ASN A 94 9.81 2.05 9.93
CA ASN A 94 8.91 3.02 10.56
C ASN A 94 7.55 2.38 10.89
N LYS A 95 6.99 2.70 12.06
CA LYS A 95 5.74 2.10 12.58
C LYS A 95 4.73 3.17 13.01
N ALA A 96 3.81 3.54 12.13
CA ALA A 96 2.71 4.43 12.48
C ALA A 96 1.62 3.65 13.25
N LYS A 97 1.32 4.10 14.47
CA LYS A 97 0.41 3.42 15.41
C LYS A 97 -0.72 4.31 15.91
N LYS A 98 -0.68 5.61 15.64
CA LYS A 98 -1.68 6.60 16.10
C LYS A 98 -2.35 7.25 14.89
N LYS A 99 -3.59 7.72 15.07
CA LYS A 99 -4.30 8.50 14.05
C LYS A 99 -3.52 9.77 13.74
N TYR A 100 -3.46 10.15 12.46
CA TYR A 100 -2.82 11.38 11.96
C TYR A 100 -1.33 11.52 12.33
N GLN A 101 -0.65 10.40 12.58
CA GLN A 101 0.78 10.39 12.87
C GLN A 101 1.58 10.51 11.57
N THR A 102 2.59 11.38 11.56
CA THR A 102 3.57 11.48 10.46
C THR A 102 4.93 10.98 10.93
N LEU A 103 5.59 10.15 10.11
CA LEU A 103 6.96 9.65 10.30
C LEU A 103 7.79 10.01 9.07
N TYR A 104 9.05 10.43 9.27
CA TYR A 104 9.86 11.04 8.21
C TYR A 104 11.35 10.67 8.24
N GLU A 105 11.71 9.56 8.89
CA GLU A 105 13.05 8.97 8.83
C GLU A 105 13.25 8.14 7.56
#